data_AF-A0A929K719-F1
#
_entry.id   AF-A0A929K719-F1
#
_cell.length_a   1.000
_cell.length_b   1.000
_cell.length_c   1.000
_cell.angle_alpha   90.00
_cell.angle_beta   90.00
_cell.angle_gamma   90.00
#
_symmetry.space_group_name_H-M   'P 1'
#
loop_
_entity.id
_entity.type
_entity.pdbx_description
1 polymer ?
#
loop_
_entity_poly.entity_id
_entity_poly.type
_entity_poly.pdbx_seq_one_letter_code
_entity_poly.pdbx_strand_id
1 'polypeptide(L)' 'MEYTCVDYRSEMKLLGLKRKLEEENLTEEERAQIIQEIKELEEEMEMN' A
#
# COMPACT_ATOMS: atom_id res chain seq x y z
N MET A 1 -19.40 3.88 -12.41
CA MET A 1 -18.36 4.16 -11.41
C MET A 1 -17.10 4.45 -12.19
N GLU A 2 -16.77 5.73 -12.36
CA GLU A 2 -15.49 6.13 -12.93
C GLU A 2 -14.44 5.83 -11.87
N TYR A 3 -13.73 4.72 -12.02
CA TYR A 3 -12.46 4.56 -11.33
C TYR A 3 -11.57 5.69 -11.81
N THR A 4 -11.34 6.69 -10.97
CA THR A 4 -10.44 7.75 -11.35
C THR A 4 -9.05 7.14 -11.50
N CYS A 5 -8.23 7.66 -12.42
CA CYS A 5 -6.86 7.15 -12.57
C CYS A 5 -6.02 7.30 -11.28
N VAL A 6 -6.50 8.10 -10.32
CA VAL A 6 -5.93 8.25 -8.98
C VAL A 6 -6.20 6.99 -8.16
N ASP A 7 -7.45 6.51 -8.14
CA ASP A 7 -7.85 5.28 -7.44
C ASP A 7 -7.06 4.07 -7.97
N TYR A 8 -6.96 3.93 -9.28
CA TYR A 8 -6.21 2.82 -9.90
C TYR A 8 -4.71 2.83 -9.53
N ARG A 9 -4.10 4.01 -9.44
CA ARG A 9 -2.67 4.13 -9.07
C ARG A 9 -2.45 3.79 -7.60
N SER A 10 -3.32 4.27 -6.73
CA SER A 10 -3.26 3.99 -5.29
C SER A 10 -3.50 2.51 -5.03
N GLU A 11 -4.47 1.88 -5.72
CA GLU A 11 -4.71 0.43 -5.67
C GLU A 11 -3.49 -0.38 -6.14
N MET A 12 -2.85 0.03 -7.25
CA MET A 12 -1.63 -0.62 -7.74
C MET A 12 -0.47 -0.48 -6.75
N LYS A 13 -0.31 0.68 -6.12
CA LYS A 13 0.71 0.91 -5.08
C LYS A 13 0.43 0.04 -3.85
N LEU A 14 -0.81 -0.02 -3.39
CA LEU A 14 -1.24 -0.85 -2.26
C LEU A 14 -0.99 -2.34 -2.53
N LEU A 15 -1.31 -2.83 -3.73
CA LEU A 15 -1.05 -4.20 -4.14
C LEU A 15 0.45 -4.52 -4.14
N GLY A 16 1.29 -3.59 -4.60
CA GLY A 16 2.74 -3.73 -4.57
C GLY A 16 3.30 -3.85 -3.15
N LEU A 17 2.82 -3.01 -2.23
CA LEU A 17 3.23 -3.05 -0.82
C LEU A 17 2.78 -4.33 -0.13
N LYS A 18 1.56 -4.79 -0.38
CA LYS A 18 1.05 -6.07 0.15
C LYS A 18 1.88 -7.26 -0.34
N ARG A 19 2.26 -7.29 -1.63
CA ARG A 19 3.16 -8.31 -2.18
C ARG A 19 4.55 -8.29 -1.53
N LYS A 20 5.12 -7.11 -1.32
CA LYS A 20 6.40 -6.99 -0.61
C LYS A 20 6.29 -7.57 0.80
N LEU A 21 5.20 -7.31 1.50
CA LEU A 21 4.95 -7.83 2.86
C LEU A 21 4.89 -9.37 2.95
N GLU A 22 4.62 -10.04 1.84
CA GLU A 22 4.61 -11.50 1.72
C GLU A 22 6.01 -12.09 1.44
N GLU A 23 7.02 -11.26 1.19
CA GLU A 23 8.39 -11.72 0.96
C GLU A 23 9.01 -12.26 2.27
N GLU A 24 9.52 -13.49 2.24
CA GLU A 24 10.08 -14.19 3.41
C GLU A 24 11.41 -13.60 3.92
N ASN A 25 12.05 -12.71 3.13
CA ASN A 25 13.34 -12.10 3.46
C ASN A 25 13.24 -10.71 4.10
N LEU A 26 12.04 -10.26 4.47
CA LEU A 26 11.87 -8.98 5.14
C LEU A 26 12.38 -9.01 6.58
N THR A 27 13.20 -8.01 6.92
CA THR A 27 13.50 -7.71 8.31
C THR A 27 12.29 -7.12 9.03
N GLU A 28 12.28 -7.19 10.36
CA GLU A 28 11.19 -6.59 11.16
C GLU A 28 11.06 -5.07 10.91
N GLU A 29 12.17 -4.39 10.65
CA GLU A 29 12.21 -2.96 10.36
C GLU A 29 11.58 -2.64 8.99
N GLU A 30 11.96 -3.37 7.94
CA GLU A 30 11.37 -3.21 6.60
C GLU A 30 9.88 -3.55 6.62
N ARG A 31 9.50 -4.60 7.37
CA ARG A 31 8.09 -4.97 7.55
C ARG A 31 7.32 -3.85 8.22
N ALA A 32 7.86 -3.25 9.28
CA ALA A 32 7.22 -2.15 9.98
C ALA A 32 7.06 -0.91 9.07
N GLN A 33 8.08 -0.60 8.26
CA GLN A 33 8.02 0.49 7.27
C GLN A 33 6.94 0.25 6.22
N ILE A 34 6.87 -0.96 5.64
CA ILE A 34 5.84 -1.31 4.65
C ILE A 34 4.43 -1.24 5.26
N ILE A 35 4.24 -1.69 6.50
CA ILE A 35 2.94 -1.58 7.20
C ILE A 35 2.54 -0.12 7.39
N GLN A 36 3.49 0.75 7.79
CA GLN A 36 3.24 2.17 7.95
C GLN A 36 2.86 2.83 6.62
N GLU A 37 3.58 2.53 5.54
CA GLU A 37 3.26 3.04 4.19
C GLU A 37 1.88 2.57 3.68
N ILE A 38 1.50 1.32 3.98
CA ILE A 38 0.16 0.80 3.65
C ILE A 38 -0.92 1.60 4.38
N LYS A 39 -0.71 1.86 5.67
CA LYS A 39 -1.69 2.57 6.50
C LYS A 39 -1.89 4.00 6.03
N GLU A 40 -0.81 4.72 5.76
CA GLU A 40 -0.86 6.10 5.24
C GLU A 40 -1.58 6.15 3.89
N LEU A 41 -1.29 5.18 2.99
CA LEU A 41 -1.93 5.10 1.69
C LEU A 41 -3.42 4.77 1.79
N GLU A 42 -3.82 3.86 2.68
CA GLU A 42 -5.23 3.52 2.91
C GLU A 42 -5.98 4.73 3.52
N GLU A 43 -5.38 5.49 4.44
CA GLU A 43 -5.95 6.73 4.97
C GLU A 43 -6.11 7.82 3.88
N GLU A 44 -5.12 7.99 2.99
CA GLU A 44 -5.21 8.91 1.85
C GLU A 44 -6.30 8.51 0.83
N MET A 45 -6.56 7.21 0.67
CA MET A 45 -7.61 6.68 -0.20
C MET A 45 -9.00 6.86 0.41
N GLU A 46 -9.16 6.70 1.73
CA GLU A 46 -10.43 6.94 2.42
C GLU A 46 -10.80 8.43 2.54
N MET A 47 -9.81 9.32 2.53
CA MET A 47 -10.00 10.77 2.62
C MET A 47 -10.27 11.46 1.27
N ASN A 48 -10.20 10.75 0.14
CA ASN A 48 -10.51 11.26 -1.21
C ASN A 48 -11.92 10.85 -1.68
#